data_AF-A0A960JZL3-F1
#
_entry.id   AF-A0A960JZL3-F1
#
_cell.length_a   1.000
_cell.length_b   1.000
_cell.length_c   1.000
_cell.angle_alpha   90.00
_cell.angle_beta   90.00
_cell.angle_gamma   90.00
#
_symmetry.space_group_name_H-M   'P 1'
#
loop_
_entity.id
_entity.type
_entity.pdbx_description
1 polymer ?
#
loop_
_entity_poly.entity_id
_entity_poly.type
_entity_poly.pdbx_seq_one_letter_code
_entity_poly.pdbx_strand_id
1 'polypeptide(L)'
;MAEALAEDHRRAPISDAEKAMLDYALKLTREPWAMERSDVEALKAVGWDDTAVLDIAQVTAYYAYVNRLADGLGVELEDFWEETT
;
A
#
# COMPACT_ATOMS: atom_id res chain seq x y z
N MET A 1 11.17 7.68 -9.31
CA MET A 1 10.00 6.77 -9.36
C MET A 1 9.44 6.53 -7.96
N ALA A 2 10.26 6.08 -6.99
CA ALA A 2 9.85 5.94 -5.60
C ALA A 2 9.34 7.26 -4.97
N GLU A 3 10.03 8.38 -5.19
CA GLU A 3 9.59 9.70 -4.69
C GLU A 3 8.23 10.12 -5.26
N ALA A 4 8.01 9.97 -6.57
CA ALA A 4 6.73 10.29 -7.20
C ALA A 4 5.56 9.42 -6.70
N LEU A 5 5.84 8.15 -6.36
CA LEU A 5 4.86 7.26 -5.73
C LEU A 5 4.56 7.66 -4.27
N ALA A 6 5.57 8.16 -3.55
CA ALA A 6 5.42 8.63 -2.18
C ALA A 6 4.64 9.96 -2.10
N GLU A 7 4.80 10.85 -3.09
CA GLU A 7 4.06 12.12 -3.15
C GLU A 7 2.60 11.95 -3.60
N ASP A 8 2.38 11.34 -4.78
CA ASP A 8 1.04 11.09 -5.32
C ASP A 8 1.09 9.97 -6.38
N HIS A 9 0.74 8.74 -5.98
CA HIS A 9 0.76 7.58 -6.87
C HIS A 9 -0.16 7.73 -8.10
N ARG A 10 -1.15 8.64 -8.07
CA ARG A 10 -2.06 8.86 -9.20
C ARG A 10 -1.41 9.63 -10.34
N ARG A 11 -0.37 10.42 -10.05
CA ARG A 11 0.42 11.18 -11.03
C ARG A 11 1.68 10.44 -11.49
N ALA A 12 2.02 9.34 -10.82
CA ALA A 12 3.16 8.53 -11.21
C ALA A 12 2.94 7.90 -12.60
N PRO A 13 4.01 7.74 -13.42
CA PRO A 13 3.94 7.10 -14.73
C PRO A 13 3.85 5.57 -14.61
N ILE A 14 2.81 5.08 -13.95
CA ILE A 14 2.50 3.67 -13.72
C ILE A 14 1.19 3.29 -14.44
N SER A 15 0.99 2.00 -14.66
CA SER A 15 -0.20 1.45 -15.31
C SER A 15 -1.46 1.68 -14.46
N ASP A 16 -2.62 1.62 -15.11
CA ASP A 16 -3.91 1.75 -14.40
C ASP A 16 -4.14 0.59 -13.42
N ALA A 17 -3.61 -0.60 -13.70
CA ALA A 17 -3.63 -1.74 -12.79
C ALA A 17 -2.82 -1.49 -11.51
N GLU A 18 -1.65 -0.86 -11.63
CA GLU A 18 -0.83 -0.46 -10.48
C GLU A 18 -1.47 0.68 -9.68
N LYS A 19 -2.14 1.64 -10.33
CA LYS A 19 -2.90 2.69 -9.64
C LYS A 19 -4.04 2.10 -8.81
N ALA A 20 -4.81 1.18 -9.39
CA ALA A 20 -5.89 0.49 -8.70
C ALA A 20 -5.39 -0.32 -7.49
N MET A 21 -4.26 -1.01 -7.65
CA MET A 21 -3.58 -1.69 -6.53
C MET A 21 -3.22 -0.71 -5.40
N LEU A 22 -2.65 0.45 -5.73
CA LEU A 22 -2.26 1.45 -4.73
C LEU A 22 -3.45 2.16 -4.09
N ASP A 23 -4.53 2.42 -4.83
CA ASP A 23 -5.79 2.94 -4.27
C ASP A 23 -6.41 1.93 -3.28
N TYR A 24 -6.42 0.64 -3.61
CA TYR A 24 -6.86 -0.42 -2.70
C TYR A 24 -5.99 -0.46 -1.44
N ALA A 25 -4.66 -0.45 -1.59
CA ALA A 25 -3.71 -0.50 -0.47
C ALA A 25 -3.88 0.72 0.46
N LEU A 26 -4.10 1.90 -0.11
CA LEU A 26 -4.35 3.13 0.62
C LEU A 26 -5.63 3.05 1.46
N LYS A 27 -6.74 2.59 0.85
CA LYS A 27 -8.03 2.42 1.54
C LYS A 27 -7.91 1.40 2.66
N LEU A 28 -7.33 0.23 2.39
CA LEU A 28 -7.15 -0.82 3.40
C LEU A 28 -6.25 -0.37 4.57
N THR A 29 -5.29 0.52 4.31
CA THR A 29 -4.43 1.06 5.37
C THR A 29 -5.14 2.10 6.24
N ARG A 30 -5.85 3.05 5.61
CA ARG A 30 -6.43 4.21 6.29
C ARG A 30 -7.83 3.96 6.86
N GLU A 31 -8.65 3.22 6.14
CA GLU A 31 -10.07 2.99 6.42
C GLU A 31 -10.44 1.50 6.29
N PRO A 32 -9.73 0.57 6.96
CA PRO A 32 -10.00 -0.87 6.82
C PRO A 32 -11.45 -1.25 7.18
N TRP A 33 -12.12 -0.48 8.04
CA TRP A 33 -13.53 -0.69 8.41
C TRP A 33 -14.53 -0.38 7.29
N ALA A 34 -14.11 0.34 6.24
CA ALA A 34 -14.92 0.74 5.10
C ALA A 34 -14.65 -0.12 3.85
N MET A 35 -13.86 -1.19 3.98
CA MET A 35 -13.60 -2.11 2.89
C MET A 35 -14.86 -2.91 2.54
N GLU A 36 -15.11 -3.05 1.24
CA GLU A 36 -16.26 -3.72 0.66
C GLU A 36 -15.82 -4.72 -0.42
N ARG A 37 -16.73 -5.61 -0.84
CA ARG A 37 -16.46 -6.55 -1.94
C ARG A 37 -16.14 -5.82 -3.26
N SER A 38 -16.74 -4.65 -3.48
CA SER A 38 -16.53 -3.79 -4.66
C SER A 38 -15.07 -3.37 -4.83
N ASP A 39 -14.32 -3.21 -3.74
CA ASP A 39 -12.89 -2.86 -3.81
C ASP A 39 -12.05 -4.00 -4.41
N VAL A 40 -12.39 -5.25 -4.07
CA VAL A 40 -11.77 -6.45 -4.66
C VAL A 40 -12.19 -6.61 -6.12
N GLU A 41 -13.47 -6.40 -6.42
CA GLU A 41 -13.98 -6.47 -7.79
C GLU A 41 -13.31 -5.44 -8.72
N ALA A 42 -12.99 -4.25 -8.21
CA ALA A 42 -12.25 -3.23 -8.95
C ALA A 42 -10.83 -3.68 -9.34
N LEU A 43 -10.12 -4.39 -8.45
CA LEU A 43 -8.81 -4.98 -8.78
C LEU A 43 -8.94 -6.06 -9.86
N LYS A 44 -9.96 -6.92 -9.76
CA LYS A 44 -10.21 -7.96 -10.76
C LYS A 44 -10.56 -7.38 -12.13
N ALA A 45 -11.30 -6.27 -12.16
CA ALA A 45 -11.69 -5.59 -13.39
C ALA A 45 -10.50 -5.04 -14.20
N VAL A 46 -9.37 -4.74 -13.54
CA VAL A 46 -8.12 -4.29 -14.19
C VAL A 46 -7.13 -5.43 -14.46
N GLY A 47 -7.54 -6.68 -14.26
CA GLY A 47 -6.79 -7.87 -14.68
C GLY A 47 -6.01 -8.59 -13.59
N TRP A 48 -6.14 -8.19 -12.31
CA TRP A 48 -5.56 -8.96 -11.21
C TRP A 48 -6.38 -10.23 -10.95
N ASP A 49 -5.70 -11.38 -10.83
CA ASP A 49 -6.35 -12.62 -10.44
C ASP A 49 -6.51 -12.73 -8.91
N ASP A 50 -7.22 -13.76 -8.45
CA ASP A 50 -7.53 -13.93 -7.02
C ASP A 50 -6.25 -14.12 -6.17
N THR A 51 -5.20 -14.72 -6.73
CA THR A 51 -3.92 -14.89 -6.05
C THR A 51 -3.23 -13.54 -5.87
N ALA A 52 -3.17 -12.73 -6.93
CA ALA A 52 -2.59 -11.40 -6.88
C ALA A 52 -3.34 -10.47 -5.93
N VAL A 53 -4.68 -10.53 -5.90
CA VAL A 53 -5.48 -9.77 -4.93
C VAL A 53 -5.15 -10.17 -3.50
N LEU A 54 -5.00 -11.48 -3.24
CA LEU A 54 -4.61 -11.97 -1.92
C LEU A 54 -3.23 -11.43 -1.52
N ASP A 55 -2.25 -11.49 -2.42
CA ASP A 55 -0.90 -11.00 -2.18
C ASP A 55 -0.89 -9.49 -1.88
N ILE A 56 -1.64 -8.69 -2.66
CA ILE A 56 -1.81 -7.24 -2.43
C ILE A 56 -2.35 -6.98 -1.02
N ALA A 57 -3.40 -7.72 -0.61
CA ALA A 57 -4.00 -7.55 0.70
C ALA A 57 -3.04 -7.95 1.84
N GLN A 58 -2.31 -9.05 1.68
CA GLN A 58 -1.35 -9.54 2.68
C GLN A 58 -0.19 -8.58 2.87
N VAL A 59 0.45 -8.13 1.78
CA VAL A 59 1.57 -7.19 1.85
C VAL A 59 1.13 -5.87 2.49
N THR A 60 -0.02 -5.34 2.06
CA THR A 60 -0.59 -4.11 2.62
C THR A 60 -0.84 -4.25 4.13
N ALA A 61 -1.51 -5.33 4.54
CA ALA A 61 -1.83 -5.55 5.95
C ALA A 61 -0.58 -5.75 6.82
N TYR A 62 0.43 -6.45 6.30
CA TYR A 62 1.69 -6.67 7.01
C TYR A 62 2.41 -5.36 7.30
N TYR A 63 2.61 -4.49 6.30
CA TYR A 63 3.25 -3.20 6.52
C TYR A 63 2.41 -2.30 7.43
N ALA A 64 1.09 -2.32 7.29
CA ALA A 64 0.22 -1.56 8.18
C ALA A 64 0.31 -2.04 9.65
N TYR A 65 0.54 -3.33 9.89
CA TYR A 65 0.81 -3.87 11.24
C TYR A 65 2.17 -3.42 11.77
N VAL A 66 3.24 -3.60 10.99
CA VAL A 66 4.60 -3.24 11.39
C VAL A 66 4.72 -1.74 11.67
N ASN A 67 4.15 -0.88 10.82
CA ASN A 67 4.17 0.57 11.01
C ASN A 67 3.46 0.96 12.32
N ARG A 68 2.30 0.36 12.60
CA ARG A 68 1.58 0.64 13.87
C ARG A 68 2.35 0.19 15.10
N LEU A 69 3.13 -0.89 15.02
CA LEU A 69 4.00 -1.30 16.11
C LEU A 69 5.18 -0.34 16.29
N ALA A 70 5.86 0.02 15.21
CA ALA A 70 6.99 0.94 15.25
C ALA A 70 6.56 2.29 15.82
N ASP A 71 5.51 2.89 15.26
CA ASP A 71 4.98 4.19 15.69
C ASP A 71 4.41 4.12 17.12
N GLY A 72 3.67 3.04 17.43
CA GLY A 72 3.03 2.87 18.74
C GLY A 72 4.01 2.62 19.89
N LEU A 73 5.19 2.08 19.60
CA LEU A 73 6.25 1.85 20.58
C LEU A 73 7.36 2.91 20.55
N GLY A 74 7.34 3.83 19.59
CA GLY A 74 8.37 4.85 19.42
C GLY A 74 9.71 4.28 18.95
N VAL A 75 9.68 3.30 18.04
CA VAL A 75 10.89 2.75 17.42
C VAL A 75 11.53 3.80 16.51
N GLU A 76 12.79 4.13 16.76
CA GLU A 76 13.56 5.06 15.94
C GLU A 76 14.31 4.32 14.81
N LEU A 77 14.65 5.03 13.74
CA LEU A 77 15.49 4.49 12.67
C LEU A 77 16.90 4.24 13.21
N GLU A 78 17.57 3.21 12.69
CA GLU A 78 18.96 2.96 13.04
C GLU A 78 19.89 4.05 12.47
N ASP A 79 20.88 4.46 13.25
CA ASP A 79 21.81 5.56 12.96
C ASP A 79 22.50 5.45 11.57
N PHE A 80 22.63 4.25 11.01
CA PHE A 80 23.28 4.04 9.71
C PHE A 80 22.47 4.57 8.51
N TRP A 81 21.17 4.88 8.69
CA TRP A 81 20.35 5.49 7.63
C TRP A 81 20.50 7.01 7.55
N GLU A 82 21.08 7.67 8.57
CA GLU A 82 21.30 9.13 8.57
C GLU A 82 22.40 9.58 7.61
N GLU A 83 23.35 8.70 7.26
CA GLU A 83 24.48 9.04 6.37
C GLU A 83 24.11 9.14 4.88
N THR A 84 22.88 8.77 4.49
CA THR A 84 22.50 8.60 3.07
C THR A 84 21.39 9.56 2.57
N THR A 85 20.94 10.52 3.37
CA THR A 85 19.95 11.55 2.97
C THR A 85 20.59 12.94 2.89
#